data_AF-A0A1V1P4H6-F1
#
_entry.id   AF-A0A1V1P4H6-F1
#
_cell.length_a   1.000
_cell.length_b   1.000
_cell.length_c   1.000
_cell.angle_alpha   90.00
_cell.angle_beta   90.00
_cell.angle_gamma   90.00
#
_symmetry.space_group_name_H-M   'P 1'
#
loop_
_entity.id
_entity.type
_entity.pdbx_description
1 polymer ?
#
loop_
_entity_poly.entity_id
_entity_poly.type
_entity_poly.pdbx_seq_one_letter_code
_entity_poly.pdbx_strand_id
1 'polypeptide(L)'
;MSNNGSVHEYLLNHGFAKTKLQPVSTSEQNLHKLFYQRVDLIVGTEATLIYRMQKKGYKFSDLSYVYTLITKEKDYYLAFNLNTKNELINRLQNIFDSLL
;
A
#
# COMPACT_ATOMS: atom_id res chain seq x y z
N MET A 1 -9.96 15.54 5.79
CA MET A 1 -10.09 14.07 5.76
C MET A 1 -8.69 13.50 5.67
N SER A 2 -8.20 12.84 6.72
CA SER A 2 -6.87 12.24 6.73
C SER A 2 -6.93 10.90 6.00
N ASN A 3 -6.28 10.80 4.84
CA ASN A 3 -6.00 9.53 4.17
C ASN A 3 -4.98 8.74 5.00
N ASN A 4 -5.40 8.22 6.15
CA ASN A 4 -4.57 7.38 7.01
C ASN A 4 -4.55 5.97 6.42
N GLY A 5 -3.78 5.81 5.35
CA GLY A 5 -3.51 4.50 4.77
C GLY A 5 -2.83 3.58 5.78
N SER A 6 -3.03 2.28 5.65
CA SER A 6 -2.52 1.26 6.59
C SER A 6 -1.03 1.40 6.90
N VAL A 7 -0.23 1.81 5.91
CA VAL A 7 1.22 2.06 6.07
C VAL A 7 1.50 3.27 6.96
N HIS A 8 0.76 4.37 6.82
CA HIS A 8 1.00 5.58 7.61
C HIS A 8 0.76 5.31 9.09
N GLU A 9 -0.36 4.68 9.41
CA GLU A 9 -0.69 4.25 10.77
C GLU A 9 0.30 3.22 11.31
N TYR A 10 0.69 2.25 10.48
CA TYR A 10 1.70 1.27 10.85
C TYR A 10 3.00 1.96 11.29
N LEU A 11 3.53 2.89 10.50
CA LEU A 11 4.79 3.58 10.81
C LEU A 11 4.67 4.42 12.10
N LEU A 12 3.56 5.15 12.29
CA LEU A 12 3.32 5.90 13.52
C LEU A 12 3.31 4.99 14.75
N ASN A 13 2.60 3.85 14.67
CA ASN A 13 2.52 2.88 15.76
C ASN A 13 3.85 2.17 16.06
N HIS A 14 4.83 2.25 15.14
CA HIS A 14 6.19 1.70 15.32
C HIS A 14 7.23 2.80 15.57
N GLY A 15 6.80 3.98 16.03
CA GLY A 15 7.69 5.02 16.54
C GLY A 15 8.24 5.99 15.50
N PHE A 16 7.77 5.96 14.24
CA PHE A 16 8.11 7.02 13.29
C PHE A 16 7.46 8.34 13.73
N ALA A 17 8.29 9.38 13.85
CA ALA A 17 7.80 10.72 14.12
C ALA A 17 6.90 11.21 12.97
N LYS A 18 5.71 11.73 13.30
CA LYS A 18 4.77 12.30 12.33
C LYS A 18 5.40 13.37 11.43
N THR A 19 6.35 14.14 11.95
CA THR A 19 7.10 15.17 11.21
C THR A 19 8.01 14.60 10.11
N LYS A 20 8.32 13.30 10.16
CA LYS A 20 9.12 12.58 9.15
C LYS A 20 8.26 11.86 8.12
N LEU A 21 6.94 11.76 8.36
CA LEU A 21 6.00 11.17 7.41
C LEU A 21 5.43 12.25 6.50
N GLN A 22 5.69 12.13 5.20
CA GLN A 22 5.19 13.08 4.21
C GLN A 22 4.06 12.45 3.39
N PRO A 23 2.78 12.74 3.71
CA PRO A 23 1.65 12.21 2.94
C PRO A 23 1.66 12.75 1.51
N VAL A 24 1.11 11.96 0.60
CA VAL A 24 0.95 12.31 -0.81
C VAL A 24 -0.49 12.08 -1.23
N SER A 25 -0.94 12.83 -2.23
CA SER A 25 -2.29 12.68 -2.81
C SER A 25 -2.34 11.56 -3.84
N THR A 26 -1.23 11.29 -4.53
CA THR A 26 -1.12 10.19 -5.50
C THR A 26 0.14 9.37 -5.25
N SER A 27 0.10 8.08 -5.57
CA SER A 27 1.25 7.20 -5.34
C SER A 27 2.46 7.56 -6.21
N GLU A 28 2.24 8.17 -7.36
CA GLU A 28 3.27 8.65 -8.28
C GLU A 28 4.14 9.74 -7.66
N GLN A 29 3.58 10.54 -6.75
CA GLN A 29 4.34 11.57 -6.04
C GLN A 29 5.43 10.96 -5.14
N ASN A 30 5.23 9.76 -4.59
CA ASN A 30 6.26 9.09 -3.79
C ASN A 30 7.51 8.79 -4.63
N LEU A 31 7.33 8.23 -5.84
CA LEU A 31 8.45 7.95 -6.75
C LEU A 31 9.19 9.24 -7.13
N HIS A 32 8.47 10.30 -7.52
CA HIS A 32 9.12 11.57 -7.85
C HIS A 32 9.91 12.14 -6.67
N LYS A 33 9.35 12.09 -5.46
CA LYS A 33 10.03 12.60 -4.27
C LYS A 33 11.30 11.80 -3.95
N LEU A 34 11.28 10.49 -4.16
CA LEU A 34 12.47 9.65 -4.00
C LEU A 34 13.54 10.00 -5.04
N PHE A 35 13.18 10.02 -6.32
CA PHE A 35 14.12 10.31 -7.41
C PHE A 35 14.65 11.75 -7.40
N TYR A 36 13.89 12.71 -6.86
CA TYR A 36 14.35 14.08 -6.61
C TYR A 36 14.98 14.28 -5.23
N GLN A 37 15.31 13.21 -4.51
CA GLN A 37 15.99 13.25 -3.21
C GLN A 37 15.27 14.11 -2.15
N ARG A 38 13.94 14.16 -2.21
CA ARG A 38 13.09 14.88 -1.23
C ARG A 38 12.66 13.99 -0.07
N VAL A 39 12.79 12.67 -0.22
CA VAL A 39 12.61 11.65 0.82
C VAL A 39 13.63 10.54 0.58
N ASP A 40 14.03 9.86 1.65
CA ASP A 40 15.02 8.78 1.58
C ASP A 40 14.37 7.41 1.32
N LEU A 41 13.10 7.25 1.72
CA LEU A 41 12.38 5.98 1.69
C LEU A 41 10.96 6.15 1.18
N ILE A 42 10.49 5.15 0.45
CA ILE A 42 9.08 4.97 0.09
C ILE A 42 8.65 3.55 0.43
N VAL A 43 7.36 3.35 0.64
CA VAL A 43 6.77 2.03 0.90
C VAL A 43 5.93 1.61 -0.29
N GLY A 44 6.08 0.36 -0.72
CA GLY A 44 5.27 -0.25 -1.76
C GLY A 44 5.54 -1.75 -1.86
N THR A 45 4.64 -2.47 -2.49
CA THR A 45 4.90 -3.86 -2.88
C THR A 45 5.73 -3.88 -4.15
N GLU A 46 6.54 -4.91 -4.34
CA GLU A 46 7.37 -5.09 -5.55
C GLU A 46 6.54 -4.94 -6.84
N ALA A 47 5.44 -5.69 -6.96
CA ALA A 47 4.57 -5.64 -8.13
C ALA A 47 4.05 -4.22 -8.44
N THR A 48 3.62 -3.47 -7.41
CA THR A 48 3.10 -2.10 -7.62
C THR A 48 4.21 -1.12 -7.98
N LEU A 49 5.41 -1.28 -7.42
CA LEU A 49 6.56 -0.43 -7.73
C LEU A 49 7.06 -0.69 -9.15
N ILE A 50 7.23 -1.96 -9.55
CA ILE A 50 7.62 -2.34 -10.93
C ILE A 50 6.69 -1.68 -11.95
N TYR A 51 5.37 -1.88 -11.80
CA TYR A 51 4.39 -1.31 -12.72
C TYR A 51 4.49 0.22 -12.83
N ARG A 52 4.60 0.91 -11.69
CA ARG A 52 4.65 2.38 -11.65
C ARG A 52 5.96 2.94 -12.20
N MET A 53 7.08 2.25 -11.98
CA MET A 53 8.38 2.66 -12.49
C MET A 53 8.45 2.50 -14.01
N GLN A 54 7.98 1.36 -14.53
CA GLN A 54 7.90 1.12 -15.98
C GLN A 54 7.08 2.20 -16.69
N LYS A 55 5.92 2.57 -16.14
CA LYS A 55 5.08 3.64 -16.70
C LYS A 55 5.77 5.01 -16.76
N LYS A 56 6.81 5.22 -15.96
CA LYS A 56 7.57 6.48 -15.86
C LYS A 56 8.95 6.41 -16.52
N GLY A 57 9.31 5.29 -17.14
CA GLY A 57 10.62 5.09 -17.77
C GLY A 57 11.78 4.88 -16.79
N TYR A 58 11.48 4.61 -15.50
CA TYR A 58 12.50 4.22 -14.52
C TYR A 58 12.72 2.71 -14.53
N LYS A 59 13.92 2.26 -14.15
CA LYS A 59 14.23 0.84 -14.03
C LYS A 59 14.08 0.42 -12.58
N PHE A 60 13.47 -0.73 -12.33
CA PHE A 60 13.32 -1.24 -10.96
C PHE A 60 14.68 -1.44 -10.24
N SER A 61 15.75 -1.69 -11.01
CA SER A 61 17.13 -1.74 -10.53
C SER A 61 17.65 -0.43 -9.92
N ASP A 62 16.96 0.68 -10.12
CA ASP A 62 17.31 1.98 -9.53
C ASP A 62 16.85 2.08 -8.06
N LEU A 63 16.11 1.08 -7.56
CA LEU A 63 15.71 0.96 -6.16
C LEU A 63 16.55 -0.10 -5.44
N SER A 64 16.71 0.09 -4.13
CA SER A 64 17.26 -0.92 -3.23
C SER A 64 16.26 -1.24 -2.14
N TYR A 65 16.09 -2.53 -1.85
CA TYR A 65 15.31 -2.98 -0.70
C TYR A 65 16.03 -2.64 0.60
N VAL A 66 15.34 -1.94 1.49
CA VAL A 66 15.91 -1.52 2.78
C VAL A 66 15.31 -2.31 3.94
N TYR A 67 13.98 -2.47 3.95
CA TYR A 67 13.29 -3.10 5.07
C TYR A 67 11.92 -3.65 4.67
N THR A 68 11.56 -4.81 5.23
CA THR A 68 10.24 -5.43 5.05
C THR A 68 9.35 -5.10 6.24
N LEU A 69 8.28 -4.33 6.02
CA LEU A 69 7.39 -3.86 7.10
C LEU A 69 6.40 -4.91 7.62
N ILE A 70 5.88 -5.78 6.74
CA ILE A 70 4.84 -6.75 7.11
C ILE A 70 5.29 -8.12 6.63
N THR A 71 5.63 -9.00 7.57
CA THR A 71 6.17 -10.35 7.31
C THR A 71 5.11 -11.45 7.37
N LYS A 72 3.91 -11.15 7.89
CA LYS A 72 2.73 -12.03 7.81
C LYS A 72 1.80 -11.49 6.75
N GLU A 73 1.47 -12.31 5.76
CA GLU A 73 0.45 -12.01 4.75
C GLU A 73 -0.83 -11.57 5.49
N LYS A 74 -1.14 -10.27 5.40
CA LYS A 74 -2.49 -9.82 5.61
C LYS A 74 -3.12 -9.88 4.24
N ASP A 75 -3.82 -10.99 4.00
CA ASP A 75 -4.56 -11.15 2.77
C ASP A 75 -5.49 -9.96 2.56
N TYR A 76 -5.60 -9.54 1.30
CA TYR A 76 -6.62 -8.58 0.92
C TYR A 76 -7.98 -9.17 1.27
N TYR A 77 -8.81 -8.40 1.97
CA TYR A 77 -10.17 -8.81 2.30
C TYR A 77 -11.17 -7.86 1.63
N LEU A 78 -12.35 -8.39 1.35
CA LEU A 78 -13.48 -7.58 0.92
C LEU A 78 -14.15 -6.98 2.16
N ALA A 79 -14.33 -5.67 2.16
CA ALA A 79 -15.09 -4.97 3.19
C ALA A 79 -16.48 -4.61 2.64
N PHE A 80 -17.53 -4.88 3.42
CA PHE A 80 -18.90 -4.56 3.08
C PHE A 80 -19.46 -3.46 3.98
N ASN A 81 -20.47 -2.74 3.50
CA ASN A 81 -21.26 -1.86 4.35
C ASN A 81 -21.91 -2.66 5.49
N LEU A 82 -22.00 -2.09 6.69
CA LEU A 82 -22.62 -2.73 7.85
C LEU A 82 -24.10 -3.11 7.62
N ASN A 83 -24.79 -2.42 6.70
CA ASN A 83 -26.18 -2.67 6.34
C ASN A 83 -26.34 -3.70 5.20
N THR A 84 -25.25 -4.22 4.64
CA THR A 84 -25.32 -5.26 3.61
C THR A 84 -25.87 -6.54 4.24
N LYS A 85 -26.90 -7.12 3.63
CA LYS A 85 -27.52 -8.36 4.12
C LYS A 85 -26.50 -9.51 4.11
N ASN A 86 -26.45 -10.28 5.21
CA ASN A 86 -25.56 -11.44 5.35
C ASN A 86 -25.74 -12.47 4.22
N GLU A 87 -26.96 -12.64 3.71
CA GLU A 87 -27.23 -13.53 2.58
C GLU A 87 -26.39 -13.18 1.34
N LEU A 88 -26.26 -11.88 1.02
CA LEU A 88 -25.45 -11.42 -0.10
C LEU A 88 -23.95 -11.63 0.15
N ILE A 89 -23.50 -11.35 1.38
CA ILE A 89 -22.10 -11.55 1.79
C ILE A 89 -21.73 -13.03 1.66
N ASN A 90 -22.56 -13.93 2.21
CA ASN A 90 -22.32 -15.37 2.18
C ASN A 90 -22.34 -15.93 0.75
N ARG A 91 -23.27 -15.46 -0.08
CA ARG A 91 -23.30 -15.86 -1.50
C ARG A 91 -22.00 -15.47 -2.21
N LEU A 92 -21.49 -14.27 -1.96
CA LEU A 92 -20.25 -13.82 -2.57
C LEU A 92 -19.05 -14.63 -2.04
N GLN A 93 -18.98 -14.86 -0.73
CA GLN A 93 -17.93 -15.65 -0.10
C GLN A 93 -17.85 -17.06 -0.71
N ASN A 94 -18.99 -17.76 -0.79
CA ASN A 94 -19.05 -19.10 -1.37
C ASN A 94 -18.59 -19.15 -2.84
N ILE A 95 -18.84 -18.10 -3.62
CA ILE A 95 -18.36 -18.02 -5.01
C ILE A 95 -16.84 -17.87 -5.02
N PHE A 96 -16.27 -16.96 -4.24
CA PHE A 96 -14.81 -16.78 -4.17
C PHE A 96 -14.10 -18.04 -3.66
N ASP A 97 -14.65 -18.70 -2.63
CA ASP A 97 -14.11 -19.94 -2.08
C ASP A 97 -14.14 -21.11 -3.10
N SER A 98 -14.99 -21.04 -4.12
CA SER A 98 -15.04 -22.05 -5.20
C SER A 98 -14.08 -21.78 -6.36
N LEU A 99 -13.50 -20.57 -6.42
CA LEU A 99 -12.59 -20.12 -7.48
C LEU A 99 -11.11 -20.15 -7.05
N LEU A 100 -10.86 -20.21 -5.73
CA LEU A 100 -9.53 -20.27 -5.10
C LEU A 100 -9.19 -21.72 -4.72
#